data_AF-A0A3S3P9N7-F1
#
_entry.id   AF-A0A3S3P9N7-F1
#
_cell.length_a   1.000
_cell.length_b   1.000
_cell.length_c   1.000
_cell.angle_alpha   90.00
_cell.angle_beta   90.00
_cell.angle_gamma   90.00
#
_symmetry.space_group_name_H-M   'P 1'
#
loop_
_entity.id
_entity.type
_entity.pdbx_description
1 polymer ?
#
loop_
_entity_poly.entity_id
_entity_poly.type
_entity_poly.pdbx_seq_one_letter_code
_entity_poly.pdbx_strand_id
1 'polypeptide(L)'
;FLVEMYCTQYEIYRNSYEHLKKHGEVQEIYKPVQDMTGEIIDRQFQGFKRNPMTQIYSDAIKNLTKIGSELGLSPKSRSELIDLNMQDMNEKSTKDKMKAFFDGGDDDDY
;
A
#
# COMPACT_ATOMS: atom_id res chain seq x y z
N PHE A 1 -1.37 -16.59 4.81
CA PHE A 1 -1.44 -15.25 5.44
C PHE A 1 -1.42 -14.12 4.40
N LEU A 2 -0.35 -13.88 3.62
CA LEU A 2 -0.30 -12.74 2.67
C LEU A 2 -1.42 -12.74 1.61
N VAL A 3 -1.75 -13.90 1.05
CA VAL A 3 -2.85 -14.03 0.07
C VAL A 3 -4.20 -13.67 0.69
N GLU A 4 -4.44 -14.11 1.92
CA GLU A 4 -5.67 -13.80 2.66
C GLU A 4 -5.78 -12.30 2.93
N MET A 5 -4.70 -11.66 3.41
CA MET A 5 -4.66 -10.22 3.58
C MET A 5 -4.92 -9.48 2.27
N TYR A 6 -4.35 -9.93 1.15
CA TYR A 6 -4.60 -9.34 -0.16
C TYR A 6 -6.09 -9.38 -0.52
N CYS A 7 -6.74 -10.53 -0.31
CA CYS A 7 -8.18 -10.70 -0.55
C CYS A 7 -9.02 -9.79 0.36
N THR A 8 -8.70 -9.69 1.65
CA THR A 8 -9.40 -8.80 2.58
C THR A 8 -9.24 -7.33 2.17
N GLN A 9 -8.04 -6.90 1.78
CA GLN A 9 -7.83 -5.53 1.29
C GLN A 9 -8.59 -5.27 -0.01
N TYR A 10 -8.72 -6.27 -0.88
CA TYR A 10 -9.51 -6.17 -2.11
C TYR A 10 -11.00 -5.98 -1.82
N GLU A 11 -11.53 -6.71 -0.84
CA GLU A 11 -12.93 -6.56 -0.41
C GLU A 11 -13.19 -5.15 0.17
N ILE A 12 -12.29 -4.66 1.03
CA ILE A 12 -12.39 -3.29 1.59
C ILE A 12 -12.35 -2.24 0.48
N TYR A 13 -11.46 -2.42 -0.51
CA TYR A 13 -11.39 -1.57 -1.69
C TYR A 13 -12.72 -1.55 -2.46
N ARG A 14 -13.29 -2.72 -2.73
CA ARG A 14 -14.58 -2.87 -3.42
C ARG A 14 -15.72 -2.18 -2.67
N ASN A 15 -15.84 -2.45 -1.37
CA ASN A 15 -16.92 -1.92 -0.53
C ASN A 15 -16.82 -0.40 -0.39
N SER A 16 -15.62 0.14 -0.19
CA SER A 16 -15.40 1.59 -0.12
C SER A 16 -15.70 2.27 -1.47
N TYR A 17 -15.33 1.65 -2.59
CA TYR A 17 -15.67 2.17 -3.92
C TYR A 17 -17.17 2.19 -4.18
N GLU A 18 -17.89 1.11 -3.84
CA GLU A 18 -19.35 1.05 -3.98
C GLU A 18 -20.04 2.11 -3.12
N HIS A 19 -19.58 2.32 -1.89
CA HIS A 19 -20.08 3.38 -1.03
C HIS A 19 -19.83 4.77 -1.62
N LEU A 20 -18.64 5.03 -2.17
CA LEU A 20 -18.32 6.31 -2.83
C LEU A 20 -19.20 6.55 -4.04
N LYS A 21 -19.45 5.54 -4.88
CA LYS A 21 -20.38 5.64 -6.02
C LYS A 21 -21.80 6.02 -5.59
N LYS A 22 -22.25 5.51 -4.45
CA LYS A 22 -23.62 5.75 -3.95
C LYS A 22 -23.78 7.09 -3.24
N HIS A 23 -22.76 7.53 -2.51
CA HIS A 23 -22.87 8.66 -1.58
C HIS A 23 -21.98 9.86 -1.91
N GLY A 24 -21.21 9.79 -3.00
CA GLY A 24 -20.23 10.79 -3.39
C GLY A 24 -18.99 10.81 -2.48
N GLU A 25 -17.93 11.41 -2.99
CA GLU A 25 -16.66 11.65 -2.29
C GLU A 25 -16.75 12.77 -1.25
N VAL A 26 -17.74 13.65 -1.39
CA VAL A 26 -17.94 14.83 -0.55
C VAL A 26 -19.44 14.97 -0.28
N GLN A 27 -19.79 15.32 0.96
CA GLN A 27 -21.15 15.52 1.41
C GLN A 27 -21.33 16.92 2.00
N GLU A 28 -22.50 17.50 1.80
CA GLU A 28 -22.90 18.76 2.41
C GLU A 28 -23.19 18.57 3.90
N ILE A 29 -22.72 19.51 4.73
CA ILE A 29 -23.06 19.56 6.15
C ILE A 29 -23.99 20.73 6.40
N TYR A 30 -25.00 20.46 7.21
CA TYR A 30 -25.91 21.47 7.72
C TYR A 30 -25.88 21.50 9.25
N LYS A 31 -25.78 22.70 9.81
CA LYS A 31 -25.82 22.93 11.25
C LYS A 31 -27.26 23.31 11.65
N PRO A 32 -27.84 22.66 12.68
CA PRO A 32 -29.15 23.06 13.18
C PRO A 32 -29.06 24.44 13.86
N VAL A 33 -30.01 25.31 13.54
CA VAL A 33 -30.26 26.57 14.24
C VAL A 33 -31.37 26.29 15.23
N GLN A 34 -31.12 26.61 16.50
CA GLN A 34 -32.07 26.39 17.59
C GLN A 34 -32.58 27.73 18.12
N ASP A 35 -33.82 27.76 18.59
CA ASP A 35 -34.39 28.89 19.31
C ASP A 35 -33.95 28.90 20.80
N MET A 36 -34.50 29.83 21.59
CA MET A 36 -34.20 29.93 23.03
C MET A 36 -34.75 28.76 23.87
N THR A 37 -35.66 27.96 23.31
CA THR A 37 -36.23 26.76 23.97
C THR A 37 -35.47 25.48 23.62
N GLY A 38 -34.57 25.55 22.62
CA GLY A 38 -33.80 24.41 22.12
C GLY A 38 -34.45 23.71 20.92
N GLU A 39 -35.58 24.23 20.40
CA GLU A 39 -36.25 23.69 19.22
C GLU A 39 -35.48 24.03 17.94
N ILE A 40 -35.32 23.06 17.03
CA ILE A 40 -34.62 23.27 15.75
C ILE A 40 -35.57 23.99 14.80
N ILE A 41 -35.29 25.26 14.53
CA ILE A 41 -36.10 26.14 13.68
C ILE A 41 -35.59 26.22 12.24
N ASP A 42 -34.30 25.92 12.00
CA ASP A 42 -33.70 25.95 10.66
C ASP A 42 -32.45 25.06 10.58
N ARG A 43 -31.95 24.80 9.37
CA ARG A 43 -30.68 24.11 9.10
C ARG A 43 -29.86 24.93 8.12
N GLN A 44 -28.81 25.57 8.62
CA GLN A 44 -27.92 26.38 7.81
C GLN A 44 -26.81 25.53 7.19
N PHE A 45 -26.58 25.72 5.89
CA PHE A 45 -25.45 25.13 5.20
C PHE A 45 -24.14 25.58 5.85
N GLN A 46 -23.30 24.63 6.22
CA GLN A 46 -22.03 24.88 6.91
C GLN A 46 -20.82 24.67 5.99
N GLY A 47 -20.99 23.91 4.90
CA GLY A 47 -19.92 23.59 3.96
C GLY A 47 -19.94 22.13 3.56
N PHE A 48 -18.78 21.67 3.09
CA PHE A 48 -18.58 20.33 2.58
C PHE A 48 -17.64 19.54 3.49
N LYS A 49 -17.94 18.25 3.69
CA LYS A 49 -17.04 17.31 4.38
C LYS A 49 -16.78 16.10 3.51
N ARG A 50 -15.51 15.71 3.53
CA ARG A 50 -15.03 14.53 2.82
C ARG A 50 -15.70 13.27 3.37
N ASN A 51 -16.14 12.40 2.47
CA ASN A 51 -16.60 11.06 2.80
C ASN A 51 -15.42 10.25 3.38
N PRO A 52 -15.52 9.68 4.59
CA PRO A 52 -14.45 8.85 5.18
C PRO A 52 -14.00 7.69 4.30
N MET A 53 -14.89 7.16 3.44
CA MET A 53 -14.58 6.08 2.52
C MET A 53 -13.50 6.45 1.50
N THR A 54 -13.29 7.73 1.20
CA THR A 54 -12.18 8.17 0.32
C THR A 54 -10.82 7.79 0.90
N GLN A 55 -10.66 7.86 2.22
CA GLN A 55 -9.43 7.51 2.92
C GLN A 55 -9.25 5.99 2.94
N ILE A 56 -10.30 5.28 3.34
CA ILE A 56 -10.30 3.80 3.40
C ILE A 56 -9.99 3.21 2.02
N TYR A 57 -10.59 3.76 0.96
CA TYR A 57 -10.32 3.39 -0.43
C TYR A 57 -8.84 3.60 -0.80
N SER A 58 -8.30 4.78 -0.50
CA SER A 58 -6.89 5.11 -0.77
C SER A 58 -5.93 4.16 -0.05
N ASP A 59 -6.20 3.86 1.22
CA ASP A 59 -5.33 3.02 2.03
C ASP A 59 -5.44 1.54 1.64
N ALA A 60 -6.63 1.08 1.24
CA ALA A 60 -6.82 -0.26 0.68
C ALA A 60 -5.98 -0.46 -0.59
N ILE A 61 -5.96 0.51 -1.51
CA ILE A 61 -5.12 0.46 -2.73
C ILE A 61 -3.63 0.38 -2.38
N LYS A 62 -3.16 1.21 -1.45
CA LYS A 62 -1.74 1.21 -1.05
C LYS A 62 -1.35 -0.15 -0.47
N ASN A 63 -2.20 -0.74 0.37
CA ASN A 63 -1.96 -2.05 0.95
C ASN A 63 -2.01 -3.16 -0.10
N LEU A 64 -2.94 -3.11 -1.06
CA LEU A 64 -2.99 -4.03 -2.20
C LEU A 64 -1.68 -3.99 -3.00
N THR A 65 -1.22 -2.79 -3.36
CA THR A 65 0.05 -2.64 -4.11
C THR A 65 1.23 -3.17 -3.33
N LYS A 66 1.30 -2.90 -2.01
CA LYS A 66 2.37 -3.39 -1.14
C LYS A 66 2.37 -4.93 -1.05
N ILE A 67 1.24 -5.53 -0.66
CA ILE A 67 1.12 -6.98 -0.50
C ILE A 67 1.29 -7.67 -1.86
N GLY A 68 0.74 -7.11 -2.93
CA GLY A 68 0.90 -7.63 -4.29
C GLY A 68 2.35 -7.58 -4.77
N SER A 69 3.14 -6.60 -4.32
CA SER A 69 4.59 -6.58 -4.60
C SER A 69 5.30 -7.71 -3.86
N GLU A 70 5.03 -7.90 -2.56
CA GLU A 70 5.59 -9.00 -1.76
C GLU A 70 5.22 -10.38 -2.32
N LEU A 71 4.02 -10.52 -2.91
CA LEU A 71 3.56 -11.73 -3.58
C LEU A 71 4.12 -11.92 -5.00
N GLY A 72 4.89 -10.97 -5.55
CA GLY A 72 5.41 -11.08 -6.92
C GLY A 72 4.33 -10.91 -7.99
N LEU A 73 3.28 -10.12 -7.76
CA LEU A 73 2.19 -9.96 -8.73
C LEU A 73 2.54 -8.99 -9.88
N SER A 74 3.66 -8.27 -9.79
CA SER A 74 4.16 -7.38 -10.85
C SER A 74 5.43 -7.93 -11.51
N PRO A 75 5.75 -7.60 -12.77
CA PRO A 75 7.02 -7.96 -13.38
C PRO A 75 8.23 -7.46 -12.58
N LYS A 76 8.18 -6.21 -12.11
CA LYS A 76 9.25 -5.60 -11.31
C LYS A 76 9.48 -6.36 -10.00
N SER A 77 8.42 -6.62 -9.23
CA SER A 77 8.55 -7.33 -7.97
C SER A 77 8.97 -8.79 -8.15
N ARG A 78 8.60 -9.43 -9.26
CA ARG A 78 9.14 -10.77 -9.61
C ARG A 78 10.64 -10.73 -9.88
N SER A 79 11.12 -9.75 -10.64
CA SER A 79 12.56 -9.58 -10.88
C SER A 79 13.32 -9.36 -9.57
N GLU A 80 12.83 -8.48 -8.70
CA GLU A 80 13.45 -8.22 -7.39
C GLU A 80 13.50 -9.48 -6.51
N LEU A 81 12.43 -10.29 -6.47
CA LEU A 81 12.41 -11.56 -5.74
C LEU A 81 13.40 -12.59 -6.31
N ILE A 82 13.56 -12.65 -7.63
CA ILE A 82 14.53 -13.52 -8.29
C ILE A 82 15.95 -13.07 -7.95
N ASP A 83 16.24 -11.77 -8.02
CA ASP A 83 17.55 -11.21 -7.72
C ASP A 83 17.95 -11.48 -6.26
N LEU A 84 17.02 -11.30 -5.31
CA LEU A 84 17.23 -11.64 -3.89
C LEU A 84 17.58 -13.14 -3.71
N ASN A 85 16.87 -14.03 -4.39
CA ASN A 85 17.15 -15.47 -4.35
C ASN A 85 18.50 -15.82 -4.99
N MET A 86 18.90 -15.11 -6.05
CA MET A 86 20.22 -15.30 -6.68
C MET A 86 21.38 -14.79 -5.82
N GLN A 87 21.16 -13.77 -4.98
CA GLN A 87 22.14 -13.29 -4.01
C GLN A 87 22.38 -14.31 -2.90
N ASP A 88 21.32 -14.92 -2.35
CA ASP A 88 21.41 -16.00 -1.35
C ASP A 88 22.17 -17.24 -1.90
N MET A 89 21.93 -17.58 -3.17
CA MET A 89 22.64 -18.67 -3.84
C MET A 89 24.10 -18.31 -4.18
N ASN A 90 24.40 -17.02 -4.39
CA ASN A 90 25.77 -16.54 -4.60
C ASN A 90 26.55 -16.36 -3.30
N GLU A 91 25.99 -16.29 -2.09
CA GLU A 91 26.81 -16.11 -0.88
C GLU A 91 27.87 -17.23 -0.68
N LYS A 92 27.58 -18.46 -1.11
CA LYS A 92 28.61 -19.52 -1.22
C LYS A 92 29.68 -19.20 -2.27
N SER A 93 29.29 -18.63 -3.41
CA SER A 93 30.20 -18.22 -4.50
C SER A 93 30.97 -16.91 -4.22
N THR A 94 30.43 -15.99 -3.41
CA THR A 94 31.06 -14.69 -3.09
C THR A 94 32.24 -14.89 -2.15
N LYS A 95 32.14 -15.83 -1.18
CA LYS A 95 33.29 -16.26 -0.38
C LYS A 95 34.39 -16.90 -1.23
N ASP A 96 34.03 -17.74 -2.20
CA ASP A 96 34.99 -18.37 -3.10
C ASP A 96 35.64 -17.36 -4.07
N LYS A 97 34.88 -16.38 -4.58
CA LYS A 97 35.37 -15.30 -5.43
C LYS A 97 36.26 -14.31 -4.68
N MET A 98 35.94 -13.98 -3.42
CA MET A 98 36.81 -13.17 -2.57
C MET A 98 38.11 -13.91 -2.24
N LYS A 99 38.04 -15.21 -1.92
CA LYS A 99 39.23 -16.01 -1.68
C LYS A 99 40.15 -16.05 -2.92
N ALA A 100 39.61 -16.29 -4.10
CA ALA A 100 40.37 -16.26 -5.36
C ALA A 100 41.00 -14.88 -5.67
N PHE A 101 40.35 -13.79 -5.26
CA PHE A 101 40.88 -12.44 -5.43
C PHE A 101 42.05 -12.11 -4.48
N PHE A 102 42.06 -12.70 -3.27
CA PHE A 102 43.15 -12.53 -2.30
C PHE A 102 44.29 -13.56 -2.47
N ASP A 103 44.03 -14.71 -3.11
CA ASP A 103 45.01 -15.80 -3.33
C ASP A 103 45.75 -15.65 -4.68
N GLY A 104 45.22 -14.87 -5.63
CA GLY A 104 45.78 -14.66 -6.98
C GLY A 104 46.60 -13.38 -7.15
N GLY A 105 47.17 -12.83 -6.07
CA GLY A 105 47.81 -11.51 -6.07
C GLY A 105 49.34 -11.50 -5.88
N ASP A 106 50.05 -12.62 -6.06
CA ASP A 106 51.46 -12.70 -5.66
C ASP A 106 52.37 -13.55 -6.55
N ASP A 107 52.17 -13.54 -7.88
CA ASP A 107 53.14 -14.12 -8.83
C ASP A 107 53.17 -13.30 -10.13
N ASP A 108 53.92 -12.20 -10.13
CA ASP A 108 54.44 -11.55 -11.35
C ASP A 108 55.65 -10.67 -10.97
N ASP A 109 56.78 -11.30 -10.60
CA ASP A 109 58.11 -10.68 -10.60
C ASP A 109 59.17 -11.69 -11.09
N TYR A 110 59.44 -11.64 -12.40
CA TYR A 110 60.65 -11.98 -13.19
C TYR A 110 60.39 -12.73 -14.50
#